data_AF-A0A946DNG2-F1
#
_entry.id   AF-A0A946DNG2-F1
#
_cell.length_a   1.000
_cell.length_b   1.000
_cell.length_c   1.000
_cell.angle_alpha   90.00
_cell.angle_beta   90.00
_cell.angle_gamma   90.00
#
_symmetry.space_group_name_H-M   'P 1'
#
loop_
_entity.id
_entity.type
_entity.pdbx_description
1 polymer ?
#
loop_
_entity_poly.entity_id
_entity_poly.type
_entity_poly.pdbx_seq_one_letter_code
_entity_poly.pdbx_strand_id
1 'polypeptide(L)' 'MIRTMFLLAALSAVWFSGETTAQADEAKVKVGDAAPTFTLKDANGKQTSLKTLLRKKPVALVFHRSADW' A
#
# COMPACT_ATOMS: atom_id res chain seq x y z
N MET A 1 -17.23 -30.28 40.36
CA MET A 1 -16.27 -30.51 39.26
C MET A 1 -16.87 -30.20 37.87
N ILE A 2 -17.73 -29.18 37.72
CA ILE A 2 -18.44 -28.86 36.46
C ILE A 2 -18.35 -27.36 36.09
N ARG A 3 -17.75 -26.51 36.94
CA ARG A 3 -17.74 -25.04 36.78
C ARG A 3 -16.53 -24.51 35.99
N THR A 4 -15.56 -25.38 35.69
CA THR A 4 -14.32 -25.05 34.96
C THR A 4 -14.36 -25.46 33.49
N MET A 5 -15.46 -26.10 33.05
CA MET A 5 -15.66 -26.55 31.66
C MET A 5 -16.49 -25.55 30.82
N PHE A 6 -16.54 -24.29 31.25
CA PHE A 6 -16.79 -23.12 30.40
C PHE A 6 -15.46 -22.39 30.11
N LEU A 7 -14.40 -23.18 30.03
CA LEU A 7 -13.19 -22.84 29.31
C LEU A 7 -13.56 -22.69 27.82
N LEU A 8 -13.06 -21.63 27.21
CA LEU A 8 -12.51 -21.71 25.85
C LEU A 8 -13.47 -21.72 24.64
N ALA A 9 -14.61 -21.03 24.67
CA ALA A 9 -15.48 -20.91 23.49
C ALA A 9 -15.76 -19.47 23.01
N ALA A 10 -15.11 -18.46 23.57
CA ALA A 10 -15.46 -17.04 23.29
C ALA A 10 -14.33 -16.20 22.67
N LEU A 11 -13.17 -16.77 22.32
CA LEU A 11 -11.99 -15.99 21.91
C LEU A 11 -11.49 -16.28 20.48
N SER A 12 -12.36 -16.72 19.56
CA SER A 12 -11.94 -17.08 18.20
C SER A 12 -12.63 -16.31 17.07
N ALA A 13 -13.51 -15.34 17.38
CA ALA A 13 -14.31 -14.68 16.34
C ALA A 13 -13.76 -13.35 15.81
N VAL A 14 -12.57 -12.91 16.24
CA VAL A 14 -11.98 -11.62 15.81
C VAL A 14 -10.71 -11.85 15.01
N TRP A 15 -10.76 -12.71 13.99
CA TRP A 15 -9.63 -12.87 13.07
C TRP A 15 -10.13 -13.20 11.67
N PHE A 16 -11.06 -12.43 11.11
CA PHE A 16 -11.12 -12.22 9.66
C PHE A 16 -12.11 -11.10 9.31
N SER A 17 -11.82 -9.86 9.73
CA SER A 17 -12.32 -8.71 8.97
C SER A 17 -11.40 -8.55 7.77
N GLY A 18 -11.63 -9.38 6.75
CA GLY A 18 -11.09 -9.13 5.43
C GLY A 18 -11.86 -7.96 4.84
N GLU A 19 -11.38 -6.73 5.03
CA GLU A 19 -11.80 -5.61 4.21
C GLU A 19 -11.42 -5.95 2.77
N THR A 20 -12.40 -6.38 1.97
CA THR A 20 -12.28 -6.32 0.52
C THR A 20 -12.18 -4.84 0.19
N THR A 21 -10.96 -4.34 0.06
CA THR A 21 -10.72 -3.04 -0.53
C THR A 21 -11.27 -3.12 -1.94
N ALA A 22 -12.28 -2.29 -2.20
CA ALA A 22 -12.86 -2.10 -3.50
C ALA A 22 -11.72 -2.02 -4.52
N GLN A 23 -11.82 -2.83 -5.57
CA GLN A 23 -10.93 -2.78 -6.72
C GLN A 23 -10.86 -1.32 -7.15
N ALA A 24 -9.75 -0.66 -6.83
CA ALA A 24 -9.55 0.73 -7.15
C ALA A 24 -9.72 0.86 -8.66
N ASP A 25 -10.62 1.75 -9.09
CA ASP A 25 -10.73 2.15 -10.48
C ASP A 25 -9.32 2.34 -11.03
N GLU A 26 -8.97 1.61 -12.09
CA GLU A 26 -7.68 1.78 -12.75
C GLU A 26 -7.54 3.25 -13.11
N ALA A 27 -6.72 3.99 -12.38
CA ALA A 27 -6.41 5.37 -12.70
C ALA A 27 -5.65 5.38 -14.03
N LYS A 28 -6.41 5.47 -15.13
CA LYS A 28 -5.86 5.51 -16.49
C LYS A 28 -5.25 6.88 -16.74
N VAL A 29 -3.97 7.02 -16.42
CA VAL A 29 -3.16 8.19 -16.78
C VAL A 29 -2.95 8.17 -18.29
N LYS A 30 -3.34 9.23 -19.01
CA LYS A 30 -3.14 9.36 -20.46
C LYS A 30 -1.89 10.19 -20.77
N VAL A 31 -1.40 10.09 -22.00
CA VAL A 31 -0.32 10.95 -22.48
C VAL A 31 -0.78 12.40 -22.48
N GLY A 32 0.06 13.29 -21.92
CA GLY A 32 -0.26 14.70 -21.74
C GLY A 32 -0.89 15.04 -20.39
N ASP A 33 -1.39 14.04 -19.65
CA ASP A 33 -1.87 14.25 -18.28
C ASP A 33 -0.71 14.53 -17.33
N ALA A 34 -0.98 15.34 -16.31
CA ALA A 34 -0.06 15.47 -15.19
C ALA A 34 0.02 14.14 -14.42
N ALA A 35 1.25 13.66 -14.18
CA ALA A 35 1.46 12.46 -13.39
C ALA A 35 0.97 12.65 -11.93
N PRO A 36 0.37 11.62 -11.30
CA PRO A 36 -0.06 11.67 -9.91
C PRO A 36 1.08 12.03 -8.96
N THR A 37 0.80 12.84 -7.95
CA THR A 37 1.78 13.19 -6.94
C THR A 37 2.04 12.01 -6.01
N PHE A 38 3.29 11.85 -5.59
CA PHE A 38 3.66 10.91 -4.53
C PHE A 38 4.73 11.52 -3.63
N THR A 39 4.74 11.01 -2.41
CA THR A 39 5.78 11.28 -1.42
C THR A 39 6.14 9.96 -0.75
N LEU A 40 7.32 9.43 -1.07
CA LEU A 40 7.76 8.09 -0.66
C LEU A 40 9.19 8.15 -0.10
N LYS A 41 9.60 7.11 0.62
CA LYS A 41 11.01 6.93 0.97
C LYS A 41 11.76 6.29 -0.20
N ASP A 42 12.96 6.75 -0.46
CA ASP A 42 13.88 6.09 -1.40
C ASP A 42 14.53 4.84 -0.77
N ALA A 43 15.40 4.17 -1.52
CA ALA A 43 16.12 2.98 -1.07
C ALA A 43 17.01 3.22 0.16
N ASN A 44 17.37 4.48 0.47
CA ASN A 44 18.15 4.86 1.65
C ASN A 44 17.26 5.34 2.80
N GLY A 45 15.93 5.19 2.68
CA GLY A 45 14.96 5.66 3.66
C GLY A 45 14.72 7.18 3.63
N LYS A 46 15.30 7.92 2.68
CA LYS A 46 15.15 9.38 2.60
C LYS A 46 13.83 9.74 1.93
N GLN A 47 13.11 10.71 2.49
CA GLN A 47 11.88 11.20 1.90
C GLN A 47 12.13 11.89 0.55
N THR A 48 11.42 11.45 -0.48
CA THR A 48 11.42 12.02 -1.82
C THR A 48 10.00 12.25 -2.33
N SER A 49 9.85 13.15 -3.31
CA SER A 49 8.57 13.43 -3.96
C SER A 49 8.75 13.62 -5.46
N LEU A 50 7.69 13.38 -6.23
CA LEU A 50 7.69 13.62 -7.68
C LEU A 50 8.13 15.06 -8.02
N LYS A 51 7.64 16.05 -7.26
CA LYS A 51 7.97 17.47 -7.44
C LYS A 51 9.47 17.73 -7.29
N THR A 52 10.11 17.10 -6.31
CA THR A 52 11.55 17.26 -6.08
C THR A 52 12.38 16.59 -7.18
N LEU A 53 11.94 15.43 -7.67
CA LEU A 53 12.63 14.70 -8.74
C LEU A 53 12.56 15.44 -10.08
N LEU A 54 11.39 15.94 -10.45
CA LEU A 54 11.17 16.67 -11.71
C LEU A 54 11.97 17.98 -11.82
N ARG A 55 12.30 18.62 -10.70
CA ARG A 55 13.15 19.84 -10.70
C ARG A 55 14.56 19.59 -11.19
N LYS A 56 15.04 18.35 -11.14
CA LYS A 56 16.43 18.00 -11.48
C LYS A 56 16.55 17.55 -12.93
N LYS A 57 15.63 16.69 -13.39
CA LYS A 57 15.65 16.07 -14.72
C LYS A 57 14.31 15.42 -15.04
N PRO A 58 14.06 15.06 -16.32
CA PRO A 58 12.96 14.16 -16.68
C PRO A 58 13.06 12.83 -15.90
N VAL A 59 11.90 12.26 -15.57
CA VAL A 59 11.76 11.08 -14.72
C VAL A 59 10.89 10.05 -15.41
N ALA A 60 11.33 8.79 -15.44
CA ALA A 60 10.50 7.64 -15.74
C ALA A 60 10.04 7.00 -14.42
N LEU A 61 8.73 6.77 -14.27
CA LEU A 61 8.14 6.09 -13.12
C LEU A 61 7.64 4.72 -13.55
N VAL A 62 8.12 3.67 -12.89
CA VAL A 62 7.75 2.28 -13.17
C VAL A 62 7.21 1.66 -11.90
N PHE A 63 5.99 1.12 -11.97
CA PHE A 63 5.41 0.33 -10.89
C PHE A 63 5.81 -1.14 -11.09
N HIS A 64 6.42 -1.74 -10.08
CA HIS A 64 6.73 -3.17 -10.08
C HIS A 64 6.17 -3.79 -8.79
N ARG A 65 5.70 -5.05 -8.85
CA ARG A 65 5.04 -5.72 -7.72
C ARG A 65 6.02 -6.09 -6.61
N SER A 66 7.13 -6.70 -6.99
CA SER A 66 8.22 -7.10 -6.10
C SER A 66 9.53 -7.05 -6.87
N ALA A 67 10.60 -6.79 -6.15
CA ALA A 67 11.97 -6.70 -6.67
C ALA A 67 12.75 -7.81 -5.97
N ASP A 68 13.39 -8.65 -6.76
CA ASP A 68 14.21 -9.78 -6.30
C ASP A 68 15.70 -9.41 -6.15
N TRP A 69 16.04 -8.13 -6.31
CA TRP A 69 17.39 -7.58 -6.27
C TRP A 69 17.74 -6.92 -4.93
#